data_AF-A0A4R0DJ41-F1
#
_entry.id   AF-A0A4R0DJ41-F1
#
_cell.length_a   1.000
_cell.length_b   1.000
_cell.length_c   1.000
_cell.angle_alpha   90.00
_cell.angle_beta   90.00
_cell.angle_gamma   90.00
#
_symmetry.space_group_name_H-M   'P 1'
#
loop_
_entity.id
_entity.type
_entity.pdbx_description
1 polymer ?
#
loop_
_entity_poly.entity_id
_entity_poly.type
_entity_poly.pdbx_seq_one_letter_code
_entity_poly.pdbx_strand_id
1 'polypeptide(L)'
;MKKLICVLALGLCSVSSFASESALKAHSQQELEQRLEQSTQKHDTEMRDFLKSIDPKATQFTTKQSQRFCQITQGLINDMYAVLDQNRELLAEEDRSVTKREFITQAVYEAPDYQSLQKMGVNCKLK
;
A
#
# COMPACT_ATOMS: atom_id res chain seq x y z
N MET A 1 -9.91 -8.43 21.19
CA MET A 1 -9.59 -8.27 19.75
C MET A 1 -8.89 -6.92 19.58
N LYS A 2 -7.55 -6.94 19.57
CA LYS A 2 -6.73 -5.74 19.45
C LYS A 2 -6.63 -5.43 17.95
N LYS A 3 -7.25 -4.33 17.54
CA LYS A 3 -7.23 -3.84 16.16
C LYS A 3 -5.79 -3.44 15.85
N LEU A 4 -5.15 -4.18 14.95
CA LEU A 4 -3.81 -3.87 14.45
C LEU A 4 -3.93 -2.62 13.57
N ILE A 5 -3.38 -1.52 14.07
CA ILE A 5 -3.30 -0.25 13.38
C ILE A 5 -2.00 -0.29 12.56
N CYS A 6 -2.00 -1.03 11.46
CA CYS A 6 -1.15 -0.67 10.32
C CYS A 6 -1.88 0.46 9.59
N VAL A 7 -1.96 1.62 10.24
CA VAL A 7 -2.37 2.86 9.58
C VAL A 7 -1.16 3.31 8.78
N LEU A 8 -0.97 2.67 7.62
CA LEU A 8 -0.48 3.39 6.45
C LEU A 8 -1.64 4.31 6.06
N ALA A 9 -1.68 5.46 6.72
CA ALA A 9 -2.68 6.49 6.54
C ALA A 9 -2.72 6.92 5.08
N LEU A 10 -3.64 6.34 4.33
CA LEU A 10 -4.26 6.99 3.19
C LEU A 10 -4.92 8.26 3.71
N GLY A 11 -4.21 9.38 3.64
CA GLY A 11 -4.76 10.72 3.81
C GLY A 11 -4.42 11.42 5.13
N LEU A 12 -3.52 12.40 5.02
CA LEU A 12 -3.53 13.71 5.67
C LEU A 12 -3.50 13.80 7.22
N CYS A 13 -2.50 14.58 7.67
CA CYS A 13 -2.42 15.33 8.94
C CYS A 13 -2.04 14.56 10.22
N SER A 14 -0.78 14.71 10.64
CA SER A 14 -0.38 15.51 11.81
C SER A 14 0.94 14.98 12.39
N VAL A 15 2.07 15.59 12.00
CA VAL A 15 3.35 15.39 12.69
C VAL A 15 3.24 15.89 14.13
N SER A 16 3.20 14.96 15.08
CA SER A 16 3.44 15.28 16.50
C SER A 16 4.76 14.63 16.93
N SER A 17 5.80 15.47 16.86
CA SER A 17 7.06 15.44 17.62
C SER A 17 7.60 14.08 18.09
N PHE A 18 8.54 13.53 17.32
CA PHE A 18 9.51 12.56 17.83
C PHE A 18 10.76 13.30 18.31
N ALA A 19 10.86 13.54 19.61
CA ALA A 19 12.08 14.00 20.25
C ALA A 19 13.01 12.80 20.52
N SER A 20 14.23 12.92 19.98
CA SER A 20 15.48 12.21 20.32
C SER A 20 15.52 10.68 20.28
N GLU A 21 15.89 10.15 19.12
CA GLU A 21 16.90 9.09 18.99
C GLU A 21 17.74 9.42 17.74
N SER A 22 19.04 9.75 17.95
CA SER A 22 20.11 9.91 16.95
C SER A 22 19.73 10.47 15.56
N ALA A 23 20.27 11.64 15.18
CA ALA A 23 20.04 12.25 13.86
C ALA A 23 20.19 11.30 12.65
N LEU A 24 21.02 10.26 12.76
CA LEU A 24 21.16 9.19 11.78
C LEU A 24 19.90 8.33 11.62
N LYS A 25 19.25 7.94 12.73
CA LYS A 25 18.00 7.16 12.75
C LYS A 25 16.84 7.99 12.22
N ALA A 26 16.76 9.27 12.61
CA ALA A 26 15.78 10.21 12.06
C ALA A 26 15.96 10.44 10.55
N HIS A 27 17.19 10.56 10.05
CA HIS A 27 17.47 10.67 8.62
C HIS A 27 17.07 9.42 7.85
N SER A 28 17.41 8.23 8.37
CA SER A 28 17.01 6.96 7.75
C SER A 28 15.49 6.72 7.76
N GLN A 29 14.80 7.17 8.82
CA GLN A 29 13.34 7.14 8.87
C GLN A 29 12.72 8.08 7.83
N GLN A 30 13.26 9.30 7.69
CA GLN A 30 12.79 10.23 6.66
C GLN A 30 13.02 9.68 5.24
N GLU A 31 14.16 9.01 4.99
CA GLU A 31 14.41 8.37 3.69
C GLU A 31 13.43 7.23 3.42
N LEU A 32 13.15 6.39 4.44
CA LEU A 32 12.14 5.33 4.37
C LEU A 32 10.77 5.91 4.00
N GLU A 33 10.31 6.93 4.73
CA GLU A 33 9.04 7.62 4.46
C GLU A 33 9.00 8.19 3.04
N GLN A 34 10.07 8.83 2.59
CA GLN A 34 10.16 9.40 1.26
C GLN A 34 10.05 8.32 0.16
N ARG A 35 10.68 7.16 0.34
CA ARG A 35 10.61 6.04 -0.62
C ARG A 35 9.22 5.40 -0.67
N LEU A 36 8.56 5.28 0.48
CA LEU A 36 7.17 4.83 0.54
C LEU A 36 6.24 5.83 -0.16
N GLU A 37 6.42 7.13 0.08
CA GLU A 37 5.66 8.19 -0.58
C GLU A 37 5.84 8.16 -2.11
N GLN A 38 7.07 7.97 -2.60
CA GLN A 38 7.32 7.81 -4.04
C GLN A 38 6.55 6.62 -4.64
N SER A 39 6.47 5.51 -3.90
CA SER A 39 5.73 4.31 -4.32
C SER A 39 4.23 4.60 -4.41
N THR A 40 3.69 5.33 -3.42
CA THR A 40 2.29 5.78 -3.40
C THR A 40 1.99 6.75 -4.54
N GLN A 41 2.83 7.76 -4.78
CA GLN A 41 2.63 8.74 -5.85
C GLN A 41 2.62 8.10 -7.25
N LYS A 42 3.47 7.10 -7.46
CA LYS A 42 3.48 6.30 -8.69
C LYS A 42 2.16 5.55 -8.84
N HIS A 43 1.73 4.84 -7.80
CA HIS A 43 0.44 4.13 -7.79
C HIS A 43 -0.72 5.09 -8.08
N ASP A 44 -0.79 6.23 -7.41
CA ASP A 44 -1.85 7.20 -7.56
C ASP A 44 -1.95 7.73 -8.99
N THR A 45 -0.80 7.92 -9.64
CA THR A 45 -0.74 8.33 -11.05
C THR A 45 -1.31 7.24 -11.94
N GLU A 46 -0.86 5.99 -11.78
CA GLU A 46 -1.36 4.87 -12.56
C GLU A 46 -2.85 4.60 -12.31
N MET A 47 -3.32 4.77 -11.07
CA MET A 47 -4.71 4.58 -10.67
C MET A 47 -5.60 5.68 -11.24
N ARG A 48 -5.17 6.96 -11.20
CA ARG A 48 -5.90 8.05 -11.87
C ARG A 48 -6.08 7.78 -13.36
N ASP A 49 -5.03 7.31 -14.03
CA ASP A 49 -5.11 7.00 -15.45
C ASP A 49 -5.98 5.77 -15.73
N PHE A 50 -5.95 4.77 -14.85
CA PHE A 50 -6.87 3.64 -14.90
C PHE A 50 -8.33 4.08 -14.74
N LEU A 51 -8.64 4.93 -13.76
CA LEU A 51 -10.01 5.41 -13.52
C LEU A 51 -10.56 6.19 -14.70
N LYS A 52 -9.74 6.97 -15.42
CA LYS A 52 -10.14 7.64 -16.68
C LYS A 52 -10.55 6.65 -17.78
N SER A 53 -10.12 5.39 -17.71
CA SER A 53 -10.48 4.34 -18.66
C SER A 53 -11.81 3.64 -18.35
N ILE A 54 -12.47 4.01 -17.23
CA ILE A 54 -13.72 3.41 -16.78
C ILE A 54 -14.89 4.32 -17.19
N ASP A 55 -15.93 3.74 -17.78
CA ASP A 55 -17.20 4.44 -17.98
C ASP A 55 -17.81 4.77 -16.61
N PRO A 56 -18.14 6.04 -16.29
CA PRO A 56 -18.77 6.41 -15.02
C PRO A 56 -20.08 5.67 -14.70
N LYS A 57 -20.74 5.07 -15.71
CA LYS A 57 -21.95 4.25 -15.56
C LYS A 57 -21.66 2.75 -15.45
N ALA A 58 -20.40 2.33 -15.54
CA ALA A 58 -20.03 0.93 -15.41
C ALA A 58 -20.33 0.43 -13.99
N THR A 59 -21.02 -0.71 -13.92
CA THR A 59 -21.32 -1.41 -12.66
C THR A 59 -20.30 -2.51 -12.35
N GLN A 60 -19.38 -2.80 -13.27
CA GLN A 60 -18.34 -3.82 -13.14
C GLN A 60 -17.14 -3.48 -14.04
N PHE A 61 -15.97 -4.01 -13.69
CA PHE A 61 -14.79 -3.93 -14.55
C PHE A 61 -14.88 -4.96 -15.68
N THR A 62 -14.42 -4.58 -16.87
CA THR A 62 -14.10 -5.55 -17.93
C THR A 62 -12.91 -6.41 -17.51
N THR A 63 -12.73 -7.57 -18.14
CA THR A 63 -11.56 -8.43 -17.90
C THR A 63 -10.22 -7.68 -18.03
N LYS A 64 -10.10 -6.81 -19.04
CA LYS A 64 -8.90 -6.01 -19.26
C LYS A 64 -8.70 -4.98 -18.15
N GLN A 65 -9.76 -4.34 -17.68
CA GLN A 65 -9.70 -3.40 -16.56
C GLN A 65 -9.33 -4.11 -15.25
N SER A 66 -9.93 -5.27 -14.96
CA SER A 66 -9.55 -6.08 -13.79
C SER A 66 -8.08 -6.49 -13.82
N GLN A 67 -7.56 -6.93 -14.98
CA GLN A 67 -6.15 -7.25 -15.13
C GLN A 67 -5.26 -6.01 -14.90
N ARG A 68 -5.64 -4.86 -15.46
CA ARG A 68 -4.88 -3.61 -15.29
C ARG A 68 -4.87 -3.16 -13.82
N PHE A 69 -6.01 -3.19 -13.15
CA PHE A 69 -6.11 -2.88 -11.72
C PHE A 69 -5.17 -3.78 -10.91
N CYS A 70 -5.23 -5.10 -11.13
CA CYS A 70 -4.36 -6.04 -10.42
C CYS A 70 -2.87 -5.83 -10.69
N GLN A 71 -2.49 -5.41 -11.90
CA GLN A 71 -1.10 -5.04 -12.22
C GLN A 71 -0.64 -3.80 -11.44
N ILE A 72 -1.47 -2.76 -11.36
CA ILE A 72 -1.17 -1.53 -10.61
C ILE A 72 -1.03 -1.85 -9.12
N THR A 73 -1.97 -2.62 -8.56
CA THR A 73 -1.92 -3.07 -7.16
C THR A 73 -0.67 -3.90 -6.87
N GLN A 74 -0.32 -4.84 -7.76
CA GLN A 74 0.90 -5.65 -7.63
C GLN A 74 2.17 -4.79 -7.69
N GLY A 75 2.18 -3.75 -8.52
CA GLY A 75 3.26 -2.78 -8.59
C GLY A 75 3.51 -2.09 -7.26
N LEU A 76 2.47 -1.52 -6.65
CA LEU A 76 2.57 -0.88 -5.34
C LEU A 76 3.05 -1.85 -4.26
N ILE A 77 2.50 -3.07 -4.22
CA ILE A 77 2.93 -4.09 -3.25
C ILE A 77 4.42 -4.38 -3.38
N ASN A 78 4.91 -4.55 -4.61
CA ASN A 78 6.33 -4.84 -4.85
C ASN A 78 7.20 -3.67 -4.37
N ASP A 79 6.84 -2.45 -4.74
CA ASP A 79 7.61 -1.26 -4.44
C ASP A 79 7.64 -1.00 -2.92
N MET A 80 6.48 -1.02 -2.25
CA MET A 80 6.38 -0.84 -0.80
C MET A 80 7.09 -1.95 -0.04
N TYR A 81 6.84 -3.22 -0.39
CA TYR A 81 7.43 -4.33 0.34
C TYR A 81 8.95 -4.37 0.20
N ALA A 82 9.50 -4.03 -0.98
CA ALA A 82 10.95 -3.94 -1.16
C ALA A 82 11.57 -2.86 -0.26
N VAL A 83 10.90 -1.71 -0.14
CA VAL A 83 11.34 -0.63 0.76
C VAL A 83 11.29 -1.08 2.23
N LEU A 84 10.21 -1.73 2.66
CA LEU A 84 10.10 -2.25 4.03
C LEU A 84 11.12 -3.36 4.34
N ASP A 85 11.32 -4.28 3.40
CA ASP A 85 12.24 -5.42 3.55
C ASP A 85 13.70 -4.98 3.67
N GLN A 86 14.09 -3.92 2.97
CA GLN A 86 15.44 -3.33 3.03
C GLN A 86 15.71 -2.54 4.30
N ASN A 87 14.66 -2.15 5.06
CA ASN A 87 14.75 -1.24 6.20
C ASN A 87 14.11 -1.85 7.46
N ARG A 88 14.10 -3.18 7.60
CA ARG A 88 13.41 -3.90 8.70
C ARG A 88 13.83 -3.41 10.08
N GLU A 89 15.09 -3.04 10.26
CA GLU A 89 15.65 -2.51 11.49
C GLU A 89 15.06 -1.16 11.91
N LEU A 90 14.52 -0.40 10.95
CA LEU A 90 13.86 0.88 11.19
C LEU A 90 12.37 0.72 11.56
N LEU A 91 11.79 -0.46 11.33
CA LEU A 91 10.40 -0.77 11.65
C LEU A 91 10.22 -1.09 13.14
N ALA A 92 8.97 -0.97 13.59
CA ALA A 92 8.52 -1.48 14.89
C ALA A 92 8.81 -2.99 14.98
N GLU A 93 9.09 -3.49 16.19
CA GLU A 93 9.58 -4.86 16.40
C GLU A 93 8.60 -5.92 15.85
N GLU A 94 7.30 -5.69 16.04
CA GLU A 94 6.22 -6.52 15.53
C GLU A 94 6.20 -6.62 14.00
N ASP A 95 6.62 -5.57 13.29
CA ASP A 95 6.54 -5.47 11.83
C ASP A 95 7.79 -6.03 11.14
N ARG A 96 8.91 -6.20 11.86
CA ARG A 96 10.18 -6.66 11.29
C ARG A 96 10.11 -8.07 10.73
N SER A 97 9.15 -8.88 11.18
CA SER A 97 8.98 -10.26 10.73
C SER A 97 7.90 -10.44 9.66
N VAL A 98 7.18 -9.36 9.30
CA VAL A 98 6.07 -9.42 8.35
C VAL A 98 6.56 -9.90 6.99
N THR A 99 6.01 -11.04 6.56
CA THR A 99 6.25 -11.62 5.25
C THR A 99 5.45 -10.89 4.17
N LYS A 100 5.86 -11.00 2.91
CA LYS A 100 5.16 -10.35 1.79
C LYS A 100 3.71 -10.82 1.69
N ARG A 101 3.48 -12.11 1.99
CA ARG A 101 2.15 -12.71 2.02
C ARG A 101 1.28 -12.10 3.11
N GLU A 102 1.82 -11.89 4.30
CA GLU A 102 1.09 -11.22 5.40
C GLU A 102 0.81 -9.76 5.05
N PHE A 103 1.80 -9.04 4.51
CA PHE A 103 1.60 -7.68 4.01
C PHE A 103 0.48 -7.60 2.96
N ILE A 104 0.48 -8.48 1.95
CA ILE A 104 -0.60 -8.55 0.94
C ILE A 104 -1.96 -8.84 1.58
N THR A 105 -1.98 -9.78 2.53
CA THR A 105 -3.23 -10.17 3.19
C THR A 105 -3.83 -8.99 3.94
N GLN A 106 -3.03 -8.33 4.76
CA GLN A 106 -3.45 -7.21 5.61
C GLN A 106 -3.75 -5.95 4.78
N ALA A 107 -2.86 -5.60 3.85
CA ALA A 107 -2.97 -4.35 3.09
C ALA A 107 -4.00 -4.40 1.96
N VAL A 108 -4.32 -5.61 1.45
CA VAL A 108 -5.21 -5.74 0.28
C VAL A 108 -6.39 -6.65 0.54
N TYR A 109 -6.18 -7.92 0.88
CA TYR A 109 -7.29 -8.87 0.96
C TYR A 109 -8.25 -8.61 2.14
N GLU A 110 -7.76 -8.01 3.22
CA GLU A 110 -8.56 -7.58 4.37
C GLU A 110 -9.14 -6.18 4.21
N ALA A 111 -8.74 -5.42 3.18
CA ALA A 111 -9.25 -4.08 2.93
C ALA A 111 -10.72 -4.11 2.47
N PRO A 112 -11.65 -3.39 3.14
CA PRO A 112 -13.07 -3.40 2.79
C PRO A 112 -13.36 -2.99 1.34
N ASP A 113 -12.58 -2.06 0.81
CA ASP A 113 -12.73 -1.58 -0.57
C ASP A 113 -12.37 -2.68 -1.57
N TYR A 114 -11.29 -3.42 -1.32
CA TYR A 114 -10.92 -4.55 -2.17
C TYR A 114 -11.94 -5.69 -2.10
N GLN A 115 -12.46 -6.00 -0.91
CA GLN A 115 -13.54 -6.98 -0.76
C GLN A 115 -14.80 -6.57 -1.52
N SER A 116 -15.06 -5.27 -1.65
CA SER A 116 -16.15 -4.75 -2.49
C SER A 116 -15.85 -4.92 -3.97
N LEU A 117 -14.61 -4.66 -4.41
CA LEU A 117 -14.16 -4.92 -5.78
C LEU A 117 -14.25 -6.41 -6.16
N GLN A 118 -13.98 -7.33 -5.22
CA GLN A 118 -14.12 -8.77 -5.43
C GLN A 118 -15.56 -9.17 -5.78
N LYS A 119 -16.56 -8.57 -5.13
CA LYS A 119 -17.98 -8.79 -5.45
C LYS A 119 -18.34 -8.31 -6.86
N MET A 120 -17.57 -7.39 -7.43
CA MET A 120 -17.70 -6.88 -8.80
C MET A 120 -16.80 -7.63 -9.80
N GLY A 121 -16.25 -8.79 -9.42
CA GLY A 121 -15.49 -9.68 -10.30
C GLY A 121 -13.98 -9.42 -10.35
N VAL A 122 -13.44 -8.52 -9.53
CA VAL A 122 -12.00 -8.27 -9.45
C VAL A 122 -11.32 -9.31 -8.57
N ASN A 123 -10.58 -10.24 -9.19
CA ASN A 123 -9.89 -11.32 -8.47
C ASN A 123 -8.39 -11.27 -8.78
N CYS A 124 -7.64 -10.49 -8.01
CA CYS A 124 -6.20 -10.38 -8.18
C CYS A 124 -5.48 -11.57 -7.56
N LYS A 125 -4.54 -12.13 -8.31
CA LYS A 125 -3.64 -13.19 -7.83
C LYS A 125 -2.30 -12.56 -7.43
N LEU A 126 -2.33 -11.80 -6.34
CA LEU A 126 -1.18 -11.01 -5.87
C LEU A 126 -0.10 -11.93 -5.27
N LYS A 127 1.16 -11.54 -5.43
CA LYS A 127 2.35 -12.32 -5.02
C LYS A 127 3.42 -11.47 -4.37
#